data_AF-A0A920VFW1-F1
#
_entry.id   AF-A0A920VFW1-F1
#
_cell.length_a   1.000
_cell.length_b   1.000
_cell.length_c   1.000
_cell.angle_alpha   90.00
_cell.angle_beta   90.00
_cell.angle_gamma   90.00
#
_symmetry.space_group_name_H-M   'P 1'
#
loop_
_entity.id
_entity.type
_entity.pdbx_description
1 polymer ?
#
loop_
_entity_poly.entity_id
_entity_poly.type
_entity_poly.pdbx_seq_one_letter_code
_entity_poly.pdbx_strand_id
1 'polypeptide(L)'
;MATAAHAAAMARGERSIYTAPIKALVSEKFFALARDFGPEHVGMVTGDASVNPEAPIVCATAEILAHQALREGAHCPFGLVVAHEFHFYGDPQRGWAWQVPLLELSMPNSSDVGHPRTDGPLHQGPHRTHWPPRGDRG
;
A
#
# COMPACT_ATOMS: atom_id res chain seq x y z
N MET A 1 19.86 -2.51 -4.02
CA MET A 1 18.52 -2.83 -4.57
C MET A 1 17.42 -1.97 -3.95
N ALA A 2 17.22 -1.99 -2.63
CA ALA A 2 16.18 -1.17 -1.97
C ALA A 2 16.23 0.32 -2.33
N THR A 3 17.40 0.98 -2.23
CA THR A 3 17.57 2.41 -2.54
C THR A 3 17.09 2.77 -3.95
N ALA A 4 17.50 2.02 -4.97
CA ALA A 4 17.09 2.29 -6.36
C ALA A 4 15.57 2.12 -6.56
N ALA A 5 14.97 1.13 -5.89
CA ALA A 5 13.52 0.92 -5.97
C ALA A 5 12.75 2.09 -5.32
N HIS A 6 13.18 2.55 -4.14
CA HIS A 6 12.59 3.72 -3.48
C HIS A 6 12.77 5.00 -4.32
N ALA A 7 13.94 5.21 -4.91
CA ALA A 7 14.19 6.34 -5.81
C ALA A 7 13.24 6.31 -7.03
N ALA A 8 13.03 5.13 -7.62
CA ALA A 8 12.12 4.97 -8.74
C ALA A 8 10.65 5.22 -8.36
N ALA A 9 10.20 4.76 -7.18
CA ALA A 9 8.86 5.04 -6.68
C ALA A 9 8.66 6.54 -6.41
N MET A 10 9.63 7.20 -5.76
CA MET A 10 9.58 8.66 -5.56
C MET A 10 9.54 9.43 -6.88
N ALA A 11 10.29 9.01 -7.89
CA ALA A 11 10.25 9.63 -9.22
C ALA A 11 8.87 9.50 -9.90
N ARG A 12 8.06 8.51 -9.51
CA ARG A 12 6.66 8.36 -9.93
C ARG A 12 5.65 9.06 -9.01
N GLY A 13 6.12 9.72 -7.95
CA GLY A 13 5.24 10.32 -6.93
C GLY A 13 4.52 9.30 -6.04
N GLU A 14 4.98 8.05 -6.01
CA GLU A 14 4.40 6.98 -5.20
C GLU A 14 5.05 6.94 -3.80
N ARG A 15 4.26 6.58 -2.78
CA ARG A 15 4.84 6.18 -1.49
C ARG A 15 5.36 4.76 -1.58
N SER A 16 6.46 4.50 -0.89
CA SER A 16 7.09 3.18 -0.84
C SER A 16 7.38 2.75 0.59
N ILE A 17 7.38 1.44 0.82
CA ILE A 17 7.66 0.86 2.12
C ILE A 17 8.76 -0.20 2.02
N TYR A 18 9.76 -0.11 2.90
CA TYR A 18 10.67 -1.20 3.21
C TYR A 18 10.14 -1.96 4.41
N THR A 19 10.13 -3.29 4.34
CA THR A 19 9.68 -4.11 5.45
C THR A 19 10.58 -5.30 5.76
N ALA A 20 10.68 -5.65 7.05
CA ALA A 20 11.51 -6.75 7.55
C ALA A 20 10.93 -7.39 8.84
N PRO A 21 11.33 -8.62 9.23
CA PRO A 21 10.82 -9.28 10.45
C PRO A 21 11.30 -8.65 11.75
N ILE A 22 12.48 -8.04 11.71
CA ILE A 22 13.27 -7.70 12.90
C ILE A 22 13.40 -6.18 12.97
N LYS A 23 13.05 -5.60 14.10
CA LYS A 23 13.14 -4.16 14.36
C LYS A 23 14.53 -3.60 14.04
N ALA A 24 15.59 -4.32 14.42
CA ALA A 24 16.97 -3.91 14.15
C ALA A 24 17.24 -3.68 12.64
N LEU A 25 16.73 -4.56 11.76
CA LEU A 25 16.87 -4.40 10.31
C LEU A 25 16.06 -3.21 9.78
N VAL A 26 14.90 -2.95 10.38
CA VAL A 26 14.07 -1.78 10.06
C VAL A 26 14.79 -0.49 10.45
N SER A 27 15.34 -0.42 11.67
CA SER A 27 16.11 0.73 12.16
C SER A 27 17.37 0.97 11.33
N GLU A 28 18.14 -0.08 11.03
CA GLU A 28 19.33 0.02 10.18
C GLU A 28 18.96 0.58 8.80
N LYS A 29 17.88 0.07 8.20
CA LYS A 29 17.43 0.55 6.89
C LYS A 29 16.93 1.99 6.96
N PHE A 30 16.20 2.35 8.00
CA PHE A 30 15.73 3.72 8.24
C PHE A 30 16.91 4.70 8.24
N PHE A 31 17.96 4.45 9.03
CA PHE A 31 19.13 5.33 9.06
C PHE A 31 19.87 5.39 7.72
N ALA A 32 20.00 4.26 7.03
CA ALA A 32 20.63 4.22 5.72
C ALA A 32 19.84 5.05 4.69
N LEU A 33 18.52 4.88 4.62
CA LEU A 33 17.67 5.62 3.69
C LEU A 33 17.58 7.10 4.07
N ALA A 34 17.50 7.45 5.36
CA ALA A 34 17.49 8.84 5.80
C ALA A 34 18.79 9.58 5.43
N ARG A 35 19.94 8.89 5.47
CA ARG A 35 21.21 9.44 4.97
C ARG A 35 21.18 9.67 3.46
N ASP A 36 20.59 8.75 2.71
CA ASP A 36 20.63 8.77 1.25
C ASP A 36 19.55 9.70 0.64
N PHE A 37 18.40 9.88 1.30
CA PHE A 37 17.23 10.63 0.80
C PHE A 37 16.85 11.87 1.63
N GLY A 38 17.46 12.06 2.79
CA GLY A 38 17.09 13.12 3.74
C GLY A 38 16.05 12.65 4.77
N PRO A 39 16.17 13.06 6.06
CA PRO A 39 15.28 12.63 7.14
C PRO A 39 13.82 13.08 6.97
N GLU A 40 13.57 14.14 6.21
CA GLU A 40 12.23 14.63 5.87
C GLU A 40 11.46 13.70 4.92
N HIS A 41 12.19 12.91 4.11
CA HIS A 41 11.60 11.99 3.14
C HIS A 41 11.47 10.55 3.65
N VAL A 42 12.00 10.26 4.85
CA VAL A 42 12.06 8.90 5.39
C VAL A 42 11.41 8.81 6.76
N GLY A 43 10.50 7.85 6.90
CA GLY A 43 9.81 7.51 8.13
C GLY A 43 10.13 6.11 8.61
N MET A 44 9.79 5.85 9.87
CA MET A 44 9.87 4.52 10.46
C MET A 44 8.64 4.27 11.32
N VAL A 45 8.01 3.10 11.17
CA VAL A 45 6.90 2.66 12.01
C VAL A 45 7.15 1.25 12.52
N THR A 46 7.21 1.11 13.83
CA THR A 46 7.39 -0.15 14.54
C THR A 46 6.30 -0.27 15.61
N GLY A 47 6.17 -1.44 16.25
CA GLY A 47 5.14 -1.64 17.29
C GLY A 47 5.28 -0.71 18.51
N ASP A 48 6.44 -0.12 18.74
CA ASP A 48 6.79 0.69 19.90
C ASP A 48 7.19 2.14 19.55
N ALA A 49 7.52 2.44 18.30
CA ALA A 49 7.94 3.78 17.89
C ALA A 49 7.46 4.13 16.49
N SER A 50 7.15 5.40 16.29
CA SER A 50 6.82 5.98 14.99
C SER A 50 7.58 7.30 14.80
N VAL A 51 8.17 7.48 13.62
CA VAL A 51 8.91 8.67 13.19
C VAL A 51 8.45 8.99 11.76
N ASN A 52 7.97 10.21 11.53
CA ASN A 52 7.55 10.67 10.20
C ASN A 52 6.72 9.63 9.41
N PRO A 53 5.60 9.11 9.96
CA PRO A 53 4.86 7.98 9.36
C PRO A 53 4.25 8.30 7.99
N GLU A 54 4.09 9.59 7.67
CA GLU A 54 3.56 10.07 6.40
C GLU A 54 4.64 10.34 5.34
N ALA A 55 5.89 10.01 5.64
CA ALA A 55 7.00 10.13 4.70
C ALA A 55 6.73 9.38 3.37
N PRO A 56 7.28 9.86 2.24
CA PRO A 56 7.22 9.16 0.97
C PRO A 56 7.92 7.79 0.99
N ILE A 57 8.93 7.60 1.87
CA ILE A 57 9.56 6.30 2.10
C ILE A 57 9.35 5.93 3.57
N VAL A 58 8.76 4.77 3.85
CA VAL A 58 8.55 4.27 5.22
C VAL A 58 9.32 2.98 5.45
N CYS A 59 9.99 2.83 6.59
CA CYS A 59 10.54 1.57 7.06
C CYS A 59 9.63 0.99 8.15
N ALA A 60 9.16 -0.24 8.02
CA ALA A 60 8.30 -0.84 9.04
C ALA A 60 8.58 -2.33 9.27
N THR A 61 8.15 -2.88 10.40
CA THR A 61 8.15 -4.35 10.54
C THR A 61 7.09 -4.98 9.62
N ALA A 62 7.25 -6.26 9.27
CA ALA A 62 6.30 -6.99 8.44
C ALA A 62 4.88 -6.95 9.03
N GLU A 63 4.77 -7.10 10.35
CA GLU A 63 3.49 -7.07 11.06
C GLU A 63 2.79 -5.70 10.98
N ILE A 64 3.55 -4.59 10.94
CA ILE A 64 2.97 -3.25 10.79
C ILE A 64 2.37 -3.10 9.38
N LEU A 65 3.10 -3.50 8.34
CA LEU A 65 2.58 -3.49 6.98
C LEU A 65 1.37 -4.41 6.84
N ALA A 66 1.40 -5.61 7.43
CA ALA A 66 0.30 -6.55 7.39
C ALA A 66 -0.98 -5.97 8.03
N HIS A 67 -0.87 -5.36 9.21
CA HIS A 67 -2.02 -4.70 9.84
C HIS A 67 -2.55 -3.51 9.03
N GLN A 68 -1.65 -2.70 8.46
CA GLN A 68 -2.05 -1.61 7.57
C GLN A 68 -2.81 -2.14 6.34
N ALA A 69 -2.28 -3.18 5.71
CA ALA A 69 -2.89 -3.82 4.54
C ALA A 69 -4.26 -4.43 4.88
N LEU A 70 -4.43 -5.10 6.03
CA LEU A 70 -5.74 -5.61 6.49
C LEU A 70 -6.75 -4.49 6.72
N ARG A 71 -6.30 -3.33 7.21
CA ARG A 71 -7.18 -2.20 7.52
C ARG A 71 -7.61 -1.45 6.26
N GLU A 72 -6.69 -1.27 5.32
CA GLU A 72 -6.86 -0.33 4.21
C GLU A 72 -7.07 -1.02 2.85
N GLY A 73 -6.65 -2.28 2.71
CA GLY A 73 -6.72 -3.03 1.47
C GLY A 73 -6.15 -2.25 0.28
N ALA A 74 -6.94 -2.15 -0.78
CA ALA A 74 -6.61 -1.38 -1.99
C ALA A 74 -6.39 0.13 -1.76
N HIS A 75 -6.79 0.69 -0.61
CA HIS A 75 -6.56 2.09 -0.26
C HIS A 75 -5.25 2.33 0.49
N CYS A 76 -4.49 1.27 0.78
CA CYS A 76 -3.16 1.39 1.39
C CYS A 76 -2.27 2.28 0.52
N PRO A 77 -1.52 3.24 1.08
CA PRO A 77 -0.90 4.30 0.28
C PRO A 77 0.37 3.87 -0.47
N PHE A 78 0.83 2.63 -0.29
CA PHE A 78 2.11 2.17 -0.81
C PHE A 78 2.00 1.59 -2.24
N GLY A 79 2.59 2.28 -3.21
CA GLY A 79 2.72 1.80 -4.59
C GLY A 79 3.89 0.83 -4.80
N LEU A 80 4.82 0.77 -3.84
CA LEU A 80 5.96 -0.15 -3.85
C LEU A 80 6.22 -0.74 -2.46
N VAL A 81 6.35 -2.06 -2.40
CA VAL A 81 6.80 -2.81 -1.22
C VAL A 81 8.15 -3.46 -1.50
N VAL A 82 9.16 -3.14 -0.69
CA VAL A 82 10.44 -3.85 -0.64
C VAL A 82 10.42 -4.77 0.57
N ALA A 83 10.14 -6.06 0.33
CA ALA A 83 10.10 -7.08 1.38
C ALA A 83 11.47 -7.74 1.59
N HIS A 84 12.06 -7.54 2.77
CA HIS A 84 13.29 -8.22 3.19
C HIS A 84 12.96 -9.52 3.94
N GLU A 85 13.91 -10.46 3.95
CA GLU A 85 13.78 -11.79 4.56
C GLU A 85 12.51 -12.55 4.15
N PHE A 86 12.20 -12.54 2.85
CA PHE A 86 11.00 -13.21 2.32
C PHE A 86 10.94 -14.72 2.63
N HIS A 87 12.05 -15.35 3.01
CA HIS A 87 12.05 -16.76 3.43
C HIS A 87 11.20 -17.04 4.69
N PHE A 88 10.85 -16.02 5.47
CA PHE A 88 9.87 -16.14 6.57
C PHE A 88 8.42 -16.35 6.09
N TYR A 89 8.13 -16.23 4.78
CA TYR A 89 6.79 -16.45 4.22
C TYR A 89 6.16 -17.79 4.63
N GLY A 90 6.97 -18.85 4.73
CA GLY A 90 6.52 -20.19 5.12
C GLY A 90 6.52 -20.46 6.62
N ASP A 91 6.89 -19.48 7.45
CA ASP A 91 6.94 -19.64 8.90
C ASP A 91 5.52 -19.83 9.47
N PRO A 92 5.24 -20.90 10.25
CA PRO A 92 3.89 -21.18 10.75
C PRO A 92 3.33 -20.13 11.71
N GLN A 93 4.18 -19.35 12.39
CA GLN A 93 3.76 -18.36 13.40
C GLN A 93 3.79 -16.94 12.87
N ARG A 94 4.73 -16.63 11.97
CA ARG A 94 5.02 -15.27 11.52
C ARG A 94 4.85 -15.05 10.02
N GLY A 95 4.72 -16.12 9.22
CA GLY A 95 4.60 -16.05 7.77
C GLY A 95 3.35 -15.30 7.30
N TRP A 96 2.30 -15.26 8.13
CA TRP A 96 1.08 -14.49 7.85
C TRP A 96 1.37 -13.01 7.55
N ALA A 97 2.40 -12.44 8.16
CA ALA A 97 2.76 -11.03 7.98
C ALA A 97 3.31 -10.72 6.57
N TRP A 98 3.82 -11.72 5.84
CA TRP A 98 4.17 -11.59 4.42
C TRP A 98 3.01 -11.95 3.49
N GLN A 99 2.18 -12.91 3.90
CA GLN A 99 1.05 -13.38 3.09
C GLN A 99 -0.04 -12.32 2.95
N VAL A 100 -0.37 -11.64 4.06
CA VAL A 100 -1.44 -10.65 4.11
C VAL A 100 -1.22 -9.50 3.11
N PRO A 101 -0.07 -8.79 3.07
CA PRO A 101 0.13 -7.73 2.09
C PRO A 101 0.04 -8.21 0.63
N LEU A 102 0.46 -9.44 0.33
CA LEU A 102 0.35 -9.98 -1.02
C LEU A 102 -1.11 -10.18 -1.46
N LEU A 103 -1.99 -10.54 -0.53
CA LEU A 103 -3.42 -10.71 -0.79
C LEU A 103 -4.14 -9.37 -0.84
N GLU A 104 -3.96 -8.52 0.18
CA GLU A 104 -4.74 -7.30 0.34
C GLU A 104 -4.31 -6.18 -0.62
N LEU A 105 -3.02 -6.12 -1.00
CA LEU A 105 -2.51 -5.06 -1.87
C LEU A 105 -2.55 -5.44 -3.37
N SER A 106 -2.66 -6.73 -3.70
CA SER A 106 -2.75 -7.18 -5.10
C SER A 106 -4.20 -7.25 -5.61
N MET A 107 -5.19 -7.19 -4.73
CA MET A 107 -6.58 -7.24 -5.16
C MET A 107 -7.05 -5.84 -5.59
N PRO A 108 -7.36 -5.60 -6.89
CA PRO A 108 -8.12 -4.43 -7.26
C PRO A 108 -9.47 -4.47 -6.54
N ASN A 109 -9.94 -3.31 -6.10
CA ASN A 109 -11.23 -3.18 -5.41
C ASN A 109 -12.30 -3.90 -6.24
N SER A 110 -13.15 -4.72 -5.63
CA SER A 110 -14.19 -5.47 -6.38
C SER A 110 -15.22 -4.55 -7.04
N SER A 111 -15.26 -3.26 -6.67
CA SER A 111 -15.97 -2.19 -7.37
C SER A 111 -15.27 -1.67 -8.65
N ASP A 112 -13.96 -1.90 -8.81
CA ASP A 112 -13.16 -1.52 -9.99
C ASP A 112 -13.18 -2.62 -11.08
N VAL A 113 -13.71 -3.81 -10.78
CA VAL A 113 -13.85 -4.93 -11.75
C VAL A 113 -15.01 -4.71 -12.74
N GLY A 114 -15.76 -3.60 -12.63
CA GLY A 114 -16.97 -3.35 -13.42
C GLY A 114 -17.04 -2.03 -14.20
N HIS A 115 -16.07 -1.14 -14.11
CA HIS A 115 -16.14 0.14 -14.83
C HIS A 115 -14.79 0.56 -15.43
N PRO A 116 -14.67 0.68 -16.77
CA PRO A 116 -13.48 1.29 -17.34
C PRO A 116 -13.39 2.73 -16.83
N ARG A 117 -12.21 3.14 -16.35
CA ARG A 117 -11.92 4.54 -16.01
C ARG A 117 -12.11 5.38 -17.27
N THR A 118 -13.25 6.04 -17.39
CA THR A 118 -13.46 7.08 -18.40
C THR A 118 -12.90 8.38 -17.85
N ASP A 119 -11.64 8.67 -18.19
CA ASP A 119 -11.05 9.98 -17.96
C ASP A 119 -11.57 10.97 -19.02
N GLY A 120 -12.44 11.88 -18.61
CA GLY A 120 -12.92 12.98 -19.45
C GLY A 120 -13.76 14.00 -18.65
N PRO A 121 -13.64 15.31 -18.91
CA PRO A 121 -14.27 16.33 -18.07
C PRO A 121 -15.80 16.27 -18.17
N LEU A 122 -16.45 16.29 -17.02
CA LEU A 122 -17.91 16.27 -16.83
C LEU A 122 -18.58 17.48 -17.49
N HIS A 123 -18.98 17.34 -18.75
CA HIS A 123 -19.99 18.21 -19.34
C HIS A 123 -21.36 17.74 -18.82
N GLN A 124 -21.93 18.49 -17.86
CA GLN A 124 -23.27 18.23 -17.36
C GLN A 124 -24.29 18.48 -18.48
N GLY A 125 -25.11 17.47 -18.78
CA GLY A 125 -26.29 17.55 -19.64
C GLY A 125 -27.43 16.74 -19.02
N PRO A 126 -28.69 17.21 -19.05
CA PRO A 126 -29.76 16.62 -18.24
C PRO A 126 -30.43 15.48 -19.01
N HIS A 127 -30.23 14.23 -18.59
CA HIS A 127 -31.04 13.11 -19.07
C HIS A 127 -31.88 12.53 -17.93
N ARG A 128 -33.17 12.91 -17.97
CA ARG A 128 -34.28 12.29 -17.25
C ARG A 128 -34.27 10.77 -17.47
N THR A 129 -34.21 10.01 -16.40
CA THR A 129 -34.49 8.57 -16.40
C THR A 129 -35.99 8.35 -16.58
N HIS A 130 -36.38 7.87 -17.76
CA HIS A 130 -37.67 7.18 -17.92
C HIS A 130 -37.46 5.74 -17.43
N TRP A 131 -38.34 5.25 -16.58
CA TRP A 131 -38.43 3.83 -16.21
C TRP A 131 -39.80 3.32 -16.71
N PRO A 132 -39.90 2.17 -17.42
CA PRO A 132 -41.18 1.67 -17.89
C PRO A 132 -41.97 0.99 -16.75
N PRO A 133 -43.31 1.05 -16.75
CA PRO A 133 -44.10 0.45 -15.68
C PRO A 133 -44.06 -1.09 -15.77
N ARG A 134 -43.91 -1.75 -14.62
CA ARG A 134 -44.08 -3.21 -14.50
C ARG A 134 -45.58 -3.53 -14.69
N GLY A 135 -45.89 -4.30 -15.72
CA GLY A 135 -47.22 -4.83 -15.95
C GLY A 135 -47.50 -6.04 -15.07
N ASP A 136 -48.61 -5.98 -14.34
CA ASP A 136 -49.20 -7.09 -13.59
C ASP A 136 -49.70 -8.20 -14.54
N ARG A 137 -49.35 -9.44 -14.20
CA ARG A 137 -49.99 -10.70 -14.62
C ARG A 137 -49.70 -11.70 -13.50
N GLY A 138 -50.62 -12.37 -12.83
CA GLY A 138 -52.08 -12.40 -12.80
C GLY A 138 -52.48 -13.28 -11.61
#